data_AF-A0A934AMR6-F1
#
_entry.id   AF-A0A934AMR6-F1
#
_cell.length_a   1.000
_cell.length_b   1.000
_cell.length_c   1.000
_cell.angle_alpha   90.00
_cell.angle_beta   90.00
_cell.angle_gamma   90.00
#
_symmetry.space_group_name_H-M   'P 1'
#
loop_
_entity.id
_entity.type
_entity.pdbx_description
1 polymer ?
#
loop_
_entity_poly.entity_id
_entity_poly.type
_entity_poly.pdbx_seq_one_letter_code
_entity_poly.pdbx_strand_id
1 'polypeptide(L)'
;MGLPLKMLLFACVGTTMEVVFTALADAAKTRSSRLMGYSYVWMPPIYALIPVFFSLLHPLLEGVILPLRVGVYTVILMSVELLSGLALRRLLGEAPWEPAYRGKRWALAGLVRLDFAPAWFLACLVFERLYVSL
;
A
#
# COMPACT_ATOMS: atom_id res chain seq x y z
N MET A 1 4.41 21.93 -2.38
CA MET A 1 5.07 21.43 -1.14
C MET A 1 6.37 20.68 -1.45
N GLY A 2 7.40 20.72 -0.60
CA GLY A 2 8.68 20.00 -0.84
C GLY A 2 8.56 18.47 -0.72
N LEU A 3 9.42 17.71 -1.43
CA LEU A 3 9.38 16.24 -1.47
C LEU A 3 9.45 15.58 -0.08
N PRO A 4 10.33 15.98 0.87
CA PRO A 4 10.39 15.35 2.19
C PRO A 4 9.08 15.45 2.97
N LEU A 5 8.38 16.59 2.86
CA LEU A 5 7.10 16.77 3.53
C LEU A 5 5.99 15.96 2.85
N LYS A 6 6.04 15.79 1.51
CA LYS A 6 5.16 14.84 0.80
C LYS A 6 5.40 13.42 1.30
N MET A 7 6.65 12.98 1.44
CA MET A 7 6.97 11.64 1.96
C MET A 7 6.37 11.39 3.34
N LEU A 8 6.51 12.35 4.27
CA LEU A 8 5.93 12.25 5.61
C LEU A 8 4.40 12.17 5.56
N LEU A 9 3.75 13.02 4.76
CA LEU A 9 2.30 13.03 4.63
C LEU A 9 1.77 11.71 4.05
N PHE A 10 2.42 11.18 3.02
CA PHE A 10 2.04 9.89 2.42
C PHE A 10 2.27 8.73 3.40
N ALA A 11 3.33 8.77 4.20
CA ALA A 11 3.53 7.80 5.27
C ALA A 11 2.38 7.82 6.29
N CYS A 12 1.95 9.00 6.74
CA CYS A 12 0.83 9.14 7.66
C CYS A 12 -0.50 8.68 7.05
N VAL A 13 -0.81 9.12 5.83
CA VAL A 13 -2.07 8.78 5.14
C VAL A 13 -2.13 7.29 4.84
N GLY A 14 -1.07 6.71 4.27
CA GLY A 14 -1.02 5.29 3.95
C GLY A 14 -1.14 4.40 5.18
N THR A 15 -0.41 4.72 6.25
CA THR A 15 -0.51 3.97 7.51
C THR A 15 -1.91 4.04 8.11
N THR A 16 -2.54 5.23 8.09
CA THR A 16 -3.91 5.41 8.57
C THR A 16 -4.91 4.59 7.75
N MET A 17 -4.78 4.59 6.42
CA MET A 17 -5.63 3.80 5.54
C MET A 17 -5.48 2.30 5.78
N GLU A 18 -4.27 1.82 6.02
CA GLU A 18 -4.01 0.41 6.35
C GLU A 18 -4.63 0.02 7.70
N VAL A 19 -4.54 0.88 8.72
CA VAL A 19 -5.20 0.67 10.02
C VAL A 19 -6.71 0.57 9.83
N VAL A 20 -7.32 1.47 9.04
CA VAL A 20 -8.76 1.40 8.73
C VAL A 20 -9.10 0.12 7.96
N PHE A 21 -8.29 -0.23 6.96
CA PHE A 21 -8.52 -1.43 6.15
C PHE A 21 -8.45 -2.71 6.98
N THR A 22 -7.44 -2.87 7.82
CA THR A 22 -7.29 -4.05 8.69
C THR A 22 -8.41 -4.13 9.72
N ALA A 23 -8.85 -2.99 10.28
CA ALA A 23 -10.02 -2.94 11.17
C ALA A 23 -11.31 -3.44 10.49
N LEU A 24 -11.58 -2.97 9.27
CA LEU A 24 -12.75 -3.39 8.49
C LEU A 24 -12.65 -4.85 8.06
N ALA A 25 -11.49 -5.29 7.61
CA ALA A 25 -11.24 -6.65 7.17
C ALA A 25 -11.34 -7.67 8.33
N ASP A 26 -10.96 -7.27 9.55
CA ASP A 26 -11.14 -8.10 10.74
C ASP A 26 -12.59 -8.12 11.20
N ALA A 27 -13.26 -6.96 11.28
CA ALA A 27 -14.67 -6.88 11.68
C ALA A 27 -15.59 -7.68 10.74
N ALA A 28 -15.28 -7.73 9.44
CA ALA A 28 -15.99 -8.57 8.48
C ALA A 28 -15.89 -10.07 8.79
N LYS A 29 -14.80 -10.51 9.43
CA LYS A 29 -14.57 -11.92 9.80
C LYS A 29 -15.09 -12.24 11.20
N THR A 30 -14.76 -11.41 12.17
CA THR A 30 -15.01 -11.67 13.60
C THR A 30 -16.35 -11.11 14.08
N ARG A 31 -17.01 -10.26 13.28
CA ARG A 31 -18.22 -9.50 13.66
C ARG A 31 -18.04 -8.63 14.91
N SER A 32 -16.80 -8.34 15.28
CA SER A 32 -16.47 -7.47 16.41
C SER A 32 -16.74 -6.01 16.08
N SER A 33 -17.46 -5.30 16.94
CA SER A 33 -17.75 -3.86 16.80
C SER A 33 -16.60 -2.96 17.24
N ARG A 34 -15.51 -3.53 17.80
CA ARG A 34 -14.39 -2.75 18.32
C ARG A 34 -13.55 -2.07 17.24
N LEU A 35 -13.61 -2.56 15.99
CA LEU A 35 -12.93 -1.99 14.81
C LEU A 35 -11.45 -1.65 15.08
N MET A 36 -10.73 -2.58 15.72
CA MET A 36 -9.30 -2.42 16.01
C MET A 36 -8.49 -2.72 14.75
N GLY A 37 -7.72 -1.74 14.30
CA GLY A 37 -6.82 -1.86 13.17
C GLY A 37 -5.36 -1.87 13.58
N TYR A 38 -4.49 -2.31 12.68
CA TYR A 38 -3.05 -2.29 12.87
C TYR A 38 -2.32 -2.05 11.54
N SER A 39 -1.06 -1.66 11.63
CA SER A 39 -0.11 -1.61 10.53
C SER A 39 1.27 -1.99 11.07
N TYR A 40 2.18 -2.36 10.20
CA TYR A 40 3.55 -2.72 10.57
C TYR A 40 4.42 -1.46 10.56
N VAL A 41 5.38 -1.37 11.49
CA VAL A 41 6.34 -0.23 11.57
C VAL A 41 7.14 -0.04 10.27
N TRP A 42 7.25 -1.09 9.45
CA TRP A 42 7.91 -1.08 8.15
C TRP A 42 7.04 -0.52 7.01
N MET A 43 5.74 -0.31 7.21
CA MET A 43 4.85 0.24 6.18
C MET A 43 4.99 1.76 6.00
N PRO A 44 5.10 2.61 7.04
CA PRO A 44 5.38 4.03 6.87
C PRO A 44 6.54 4.37 5.91
N PRO A 45 7.73 3.74 6.00
CA PRO A 45 8.80 4.01 5.02
C PRO A 45 8.47 3.51 3.61
N ILE A 46 7.67 2.46 3.46
CA ILE A 46 7.20 1.99 2.14
C ILE A 46 6.24 3.00 1.53
N TYR A 47 5.25 3.49 2.30
CA TYR A 47 4.32 4.53 1.86
C TYR A 47 5.02 5.86 1.56
N ALA A 48 6.09 6.17 2.28
CA ALA A 48 6.91 7.35 2.02
C ALA A 48 7.54 7.34 0.61
N LEU A 49 7.68 6.17 -0.05
CA LEU A 49 8.21 6.07 -1.41
C LEU A 49 7.17 6.44 -2.48
N ILE A 50 5.87 6.42 -2.18
CA ILE A 50 4.80 6.72 -3.14
C ILE A 50 5.03 8.05 -3.87
N PRO A 51 5.26 9.20 -3.19
CA PRO A 51 5.46 10.47 -3.89
C PRO A 51 6.74 10.50 -4.75
N VAL A 52 7.73 9.65 -4.47
CA VAL A 52 8.94 9.48 -5.30
C VAL A 52 8.59 8.74 -6.59
N PHE A 53 7.81 7.67 -6.51
CA PHE A 53 7.35 6.98 -7.72
C PHE A 53 6.40 7.84 -8.53
N PHE A 54 5.51 8.59 -7.87
CA PHE A 54 4.53 9.43 -8.56
C PHE A 54 5.21 10.59 -9.29
N SER A 55 6.31 11.15 -8.78
CA SER A 55 7.06 12.18 -9.51
C SER A 55 7.71 11.66 -10.80
N LEU A 56 8.05 10.38 -10.85
CA LEU A 56 8.60 9.74 -12.04
C LEU A 56 7.50 9.28 -13.01
N LEU A 57 6.41 8.73 -12.49
CA LEU A 57 5.37 8.06 -13.29
C LEU A 57 4.28 9.00 -13.78
N HIS A 58 3.90 10.00 -12.98
CA HIS A 58 2.79 10.88 -13.32
C HIS A 58 3.00 11.60 -14.67
N PRO A 59 4.18 12.16 -14.99
CA PRO A 59 4.42 12.76 -16.31
C PRO A 59 4.30 11.76 -17.46
N LEU A 60 4.69 10.50 -17.24
CA LEU A 60 4.63 9.43 -18.25
C LEU A 60 3.20 8.94 -18.51
N LEU A 61 2.29 9.20 -17.58
CA LEU A 61 0.89 8.79 -17.64
C LEU A 61 -0.05 9.99 -17.87
N GLU A 62 0.50 11.12 -18.32
CA GLU A 62 -0.28 12.25 -18.81
C GLU A 62 -1.11 11.83 -20.03
N GLY A 63 -2.38 12.24 -20.06
CA GLY A 63 -3.33 11.84 -21.11
C GLY A 63 -3.93 10.44 -20.96
N VAL A 64 -3.42 9.60 -20.04
CA VAL A 64 -4.05 8.31 -19.72
C VAL A 64 -5.30 8.53 -18.87
N ILE A 65 -6.39 7.83 -19.19
CA ILE A 65 -7.63 7.92 -18.41
C ILE A 65 -7.40 7.46 -16.97
N LEU A 66 -8.07 8.12 -16.02
CA LEU A 66 -7.86 7.93 -14.59
C LEU A 66 -7.86 6.45 -14.15
N PRO A 67 -8.83 5.59 -14.54
CA PRO A 67 -8.84 4.20 -14.07
C PRO A 67 -7.60 3.41 -14.51
N LEU A 68 -7.11 3.62 -15.73
CA LEU A 68 -5.94 2.92 -16.24
C LEU A 68 -4.66 3.40 -15.55
N ARG A 69 -4.53 4.72 -15.34
CA ARG A 69 -3.41 5.31 -14.61
C ARG A 69 -3.31 4.80 -13.17
N VAL A 70 -4.43 4.76 -12.46
CA VAL A 70 -4.51 4.21 -11.10
C VAL A 70 -4.20 2.72 -11.08
N GLY A 71 -4.63 1.98 -12.10
CA GLY A 71 -4.28 0.57 -12.27
C GLY A 71 -2.77 0.36 -12.36
N VAL A 72 -2.06 1.21 -13.12
CA VAL A 72 -0.59 1.20 -13.16
C VAL A 72 0.01 1.48 -11.78
N TYR A 73 -0.48 2.49 -11.07
CA TYR A 73 -0.02 2.78 -9.71
C TYR A 73 -0.25 1.62 -8.74
N THR A 74 -1.36 0.90 -8.89
CA THR A 74 -1.69 -0.27 -8.06
C THR A 74 -0.70 -1.40 -8.28
N VAL A 75 -0.40 -1.72 -9.54
CA VAL A 75 0.58 -2.77 -9.89
C VAL A 75 1.96 -2.41 -9.34
N ILE A 76 2.37 -1.15 -9.46
CA ILE A 76 3.66 -0.67 -8.96
C ILE A 76 3.69 -0.73 -7.43
N LEU A 77 2.65 -0.27 -6.74
CA LEU A 77 2.57 -0.29 -5.29
C LEU A 77 2.63 -1.72 -4.73
N MET A 78 1.91 -2.66 -5.34
CA MET A 78 1.98 -4.09 -4.98
C MET A 78 3.35 -4.70 -5.29
N SER A 79 4.02 -4.24 -6.36
CA SER A 79 5.39 -4.66 -6.67
C SER A 79 6.38 -4.13 -5.62
N VAL A 80 6.21 -2.90 -5.16
CA VAL A 80 7.01 -2.32 -4.07
C VAL A 80 6.77 -3.11 -2.78
N GLU A 81 5.51 -3.43 -2.42
CA GLU A 81 5.19 -4.28 -1.26
C GLU A 81 5.90 -5.63 -1.35
N LEU A 82 5.90 -6.28 -2.52
CA LEU A 82 6.59 -7.55 -2.75
C LEU A 82 8.11 -7.41 -2.57
N LEU A 83 8.72 -6.41 -3.21
CA LEU A 83 10.17 -6.18 -3.15
C LEU A 83 10.62 -5.82 -1.73
N SER A 84 9.88 -4.97 -1.03
CA SER A 84 10.12 -4.64 0.37
C SER A 84 9.97 -5.86 1.27
N GLY A 85 8.94 -6.69 1.04
CA GLY A 85 8.76 -7.96 1.75
C GLY A 85 9.94 -8.93 1.53
N LEU A 86 10.43 -9.05 0.29
CA LEU A 86 11.59 -9.88 -0.03
C LEU A 86 12.87 -9.36 0.64
N ALA A 87 13.08 -8.04 0.63
CA ALA A 87 14.20 -7.40 1.31
C ALA A 87 14.15 -7.64 2.82
N LEU A 88 13.00 -7.44 3.45
CA LEU A 88 12.81 -7.68 4.88
C LEU A 88 12.98 -9.15 5.24
N ARG A 89 12.46 -10.09 4.44
CA ARG A 89 12.70 -11.52 4.62
C ARG A 89 14.19 -11.85 4.59
N ARG A 90 14.94 -11.24 3.67
CA ARG A 90 16.39 -11.46 3.58
C ARG A 90 17.14 -10.89 4.79
N LEU A 91 16.70 -9.78 5.34
CA LEU A 91 17.37 -9.09 6.46
C LEU A 91 16.99 -9.67 7.84
N LEU A 92 15.74 -10.10 8.00
CA LEU A 92 15.15 -10.49 9.29
C LEU A 92 14.82 -11.99 9.38
N GLY A 93 14.98 -12.74 8.29
CA GLY A 93 14.56 -14.14 8.15
C GLY A 93 13.09 -14.30 7.72
N GLU A 94 12.22 -13.37 8.12
CA GLU A 94 10.79 -13.37 7.76
C GLU A 94 10.27 -11.92 7.69
N ALA A 95 9.38 -11.62 6.73
CA ALA A 95 8.73 -10.31 6.69
C ALA A 95 7.60 -10.24 7.75
N PRO A 96 7.37 -9.09 8.41
CA PRO A 96 6.42 -8.98 9.52
C PRO A 96 4.99 -9.42 9.22
N TRP A 97 4.54 -9.28 7.97
CA TRP A 97 3.20 -9.67 7.52
C TRP A 97 3.13 -11.04 6.86
N GLU A 98 4.28 -11.69 6.63
CA GLU A 98 4.35 -12.97 5.95
C GLU A 98 3.54 -14.08 6.64
N PRO A 99 3.58 -14.25 7.98
CA PRO A 99 2.78 -15.26 8.67
C PRO A 99 1.27 -15.15 8.40
N ALA A 100 0.76 -13.92 8.27
CA ALA A 100 -0.65 -13.66 8.01
C ALA A 100 -1.06 -14.03 6.57
N TYR A 101 -0.11 -13.97 5.64
CA TYR A 101 -0.33 -14.20 4.20
C TYR A 101 0.04 -15.62 3.76
N ARG A 102 0.86 -16.33 4.54
CA ARG A 102 1.26 -17.72 4.27
C ARG A 102 0.02 -18.63 4.13
N GLY A 103 0.02 -19.45 3.07
CA GLY A 103 -1.07 -20.40 2.79
C GLY A 103 -2.36 -19.77 2.27
N LYS A 104 -2.42 -18.45 2.03
CA LYS A 104 -3.58 -17.83 1.37
C LYS A 104 -3.51 -18.07 -0.14
N ARG A 105 -4.65 -18.46 -0.74
CA ARG A 105 -4.77 -18.83 -2.17
C ARG A 105 -4.18 -17.80 -3.14
N TRP A 106 -4.36 -16.52 -2.85
CA TRP A 106 -3.93 -15.42 -3.71
C TRP A 106 -2.67 -14.71 -3.19
N ALA A 107 -1.94 -15.31 -2.25
CA ALA A 107 -0.69 -14.75 -1.75
C ALA A 107 0.49 -15.11 -2.66
N LEU A 108 1.07 -14.10 -3.30
CA LEU A 108 2.31 -14.22 -4.05
C LEU A 108 3.50 -14.22 -3.09
N ALA A 109 4.28 -15.31 -3.12
CA ALA A 109 5.42 -15.55 -2.23
C ALA A 109 5.13 -15.44 -0.72
N GLY A 110 3.85 -15.42 -0.31
CA GLY A 110 3.46 -15.12 1.07
C GLY A 110 3.66 -13.65 1.48
N LEU A 111 3.89 -12.73 0.54
CA LEU A 111 4.25 -11.33 0.83
C LEU A 111 3.25 -10.30 0.31
N VAL A 112 2.53 -10.63 -0.76
CA VAL A 112 1.51 -9.75 -1.36
C VAL A 112 0.27 -10.56 -1.65
N ARG A 113 -0.90 -10.00 -1.36
CA ARG A 113 -2.19 -10.64 -1.63
C ARG A 113 -2.85 -10.03 -2.86
N LEU A 114 -2.93 -10.81 -3.93
CA LEU A 114 -3.53 -10.37 -5.20
C LEU A 114 -5.02 -10.04 -5.06
N ASP A 115 -5.71 -10.69 -4.13
CA ASP A 115 -7.11 -10.40 -3.82
C ASP A 115 -7.31 -9.08 -3.07
N PHE A 116 -6.24 -8.41 -2.62
CA PHE A 116 -6.28 -7.04 -2.09
C PHE A 116 -6.09 -5.97 -3.17
N ALA A 117 -5.86 -6.35 -4.44
CA ALA A 117 -5.71 -5.38 -5.54
C ALA A 117 -6.86 -4.35 -5.63
N PRO A 118 -8.16 -4.71 -5.43
CA PRO A 118 -9.23 -3.71 -5.42
C PRO A 118 -9.09 -2.69 -4.29
N ALA A 119 -8.65 -3.11 -3.10
CA ALA A 119 -8.43 -2.20 -1.98
C ALA A 119 -7.23 -1.29 -2.25
N TRP A 120 -6.14 -1.83 -2.81
CA TRP A 120 -5.00 -1.04 -3.24
C TRP A 120 -5.35 -0.05 -4.35
N PHE A 121 -6.25 -0.41 -5.28
CA PHE A 121 -6.74 0.50 -6.30
C PHE A 121 -7.46 1.71 -5.70
N LEU A 122 -8.36 1.46 -4.73
CA LEU A 122 -9.02 2.54 -3.99
C LEU A 122 -8.01 3.39 -3.23
N ALA A 123 -6.97 2.77 -2.66
CA ALA A 123 -5.92 3.51 -1.98
C ALA A 123 -5.11 4.39 -2.95
N CYS A 124 -4.76 3.87 -4.13
CA CYS A 124 -4.08 4.60 -5.19
C CYS A 124 -4.92 5.78 -5.72
N LEU A 125 -6.26 5.67 -5.75
CA LEU A 125 -7.12 6.82 -6.06
C LEU A 125 -6.94 7.95 -5.04
N VAL A 126 -6.90 7.62 -3.74
CA VAL A 126 -6.68 8.61 -2.68
C VAL A 126 -5.28 9.22 -2.80
N PHE A 127 -4.25 8.39 -3.00
CA PHE A 127 -2.88 8.84 -3.18
C PHE A 127 -2.70 9.72 -4.41
N GLU A 128 -3.36 9.40 -5.54
CA GLU A 128 -3.29 10.22 -6.74
C GLU A 128 -3.94 11.58 -6.52
N ARG A 129 -5.13 11.62 -5.91
CA ARG A 129 -5.79 12.88 -5.56
C ARG A 129 -4.92 13.71 -4.62
N LEU A 130 -4.35 13.08 -3.60
CA LEU A 130 -3.44 13.73 -2.66
C LEU A 130 -2.22 14.29 -3.39
N TYR A 131 -1.60 13.50 -4.27
CA TYR A 131 -0.39 13.90 -5.00
C TYR A 131 -0.62 15.12 -5.90
N VAL A 132 -1.73 15.12 -6.65
CA VAL A 132 -2.10 16.20 -7.58
C VAL A 132 -2.47 17.49 -6.84
N SER A 133 -2.97 17.40 -5.61
CA SER A 133 -3.37 18.56 -4.81
C SER A 133 -2.24 19.27 -4.04
N LEU A 134 -0.99 18.75 -4.07
CA LEU A 134 0.14 19.21 -3.22
C LEU A 134 1.36 19.74 -3.99
#